data_AF-A0A495CW84-F1
#
_entry.id   AF-A0A495CW84-F1
#
_cell.length_a   1.000
_cell.length_b   1.000
_cell.length_c   1.000
_cell.angle_alpha   90.00
_cell.angle_beta   90.00
_cell.angle_gamma   90.00
#
_symmetry.space_group_name_H-M   'P 1'
#
loop_
_entity.id
_entity.type
_entity.pdbx_description
1 polymer ?
#
loop_
_entity_poly.entity_id
_entity_poly.type
_entity_poly.pdbx_seq_one_letter_code
_entity_poly.pdbx_strand_id
1 'polypeptide(L)'
;MLEQHVGNAAGDDVQSMLETWCKAARSGFIIRHNIAHGVSFKMETTLVFSRNPRWHGEVRRREFGDLWCEPNTLDLIRESFATLLRVIGTIAQDRKPLPEIANASALRALREARSILGEFADRFYNPSFEKY
;
A
#
# COMPACT_ATOMS: atom_id res chain seq x y z
N MET A 1 10.45 11.65 8.44
CA MET A 1 9.15 11.17 7.90
C MET A 1 8.01 11.89 8.62
N LEU A 2 6.84 12.05 7.99
CA LEU A 2 5.64 12.62 8.65
C LEU A 2 5.31 11.92 9.98
N GLU A 3 5.60 10.61 10.07
CA GLU A 3 5.53 9.79 11.29
C GLU A 3 6.32 10.39 12.49
N GLN A 4 7.38 11.16 12.25
CA GLN A 4 8.19 11.80 13.30
C GLN A 4 7.68 13.19 13.71
N HIS A 5 6.70 13.73 12.98
CA HIS A 5 6.14 15.07 13.21
C HIS A 5 4.72 15.01 13.80
N VAL A 6 4.22 13.83 14.13
CA VAL A 6 2.93 13.67 14.82
C VAL A 6 3.14 14.00 16.30
N GLY A 7 3.20 15.31 16.60
CA GLY A 7 3.26 15.81 17.96
C GLY A 7 1.90 15.72 18.66
N ASN A 8 1.93 15.70 20.00
CA ASN A 8 0.79 15.61 20.95
C ASN A 8 -0.30 16.71 20.82
N ALA A 9 -0.30 17.52 19.75
CA ALA A 9 -1.20 18.65 19.56
C ALA A 9 -2.45 18.33 18.72
N ALA A 10 -2.49 17.19 18.03
CA ALA A 10 -3.66 16.74 17.30
C ALA A 10 -4.24 15.53 18.06
N GLY A 11 -5.52 15.59 18.46
CA GLY A 11 -6.15 14.52 19.26
C GLY A 11 -5.95 13.12 18.67
N ASP A 12 -6.10 12.10 19.51
CA ASP A 12 -5.74 10.69 19.24
C ASP A 12 -6.18 10.17 17.85
N ASP A 13 -7.36 10.58 17.39
CA ASP A 13 -7.91 10.18 16.08
C ASP A 13 -7.10 10.75 14.90
N VAL A 14 -6.63 11.99 14.98
CA VAL A 14 -5.80 12.60 13.94
C VAL A 14 -4.44 11.90 13.86
N GLN A 15 -3.83 11.62 15.03
CA GLN A 15 -2.59 10.87 15.08
C GLN A 15 -2.77 9.48 14.47
N SER A 16 -3.80 8.75 14.91
CA SER A 16 -4.14 7.43 14.37
C SER A 16 -4.37 7.45 12.86
N MET A 17 -5.07 8.47 12.35
CA MET A 17 -5.31 8.68 10.93
C MET A 17 -3.99 8.85 10.16
N LEU A 18 -3.13 9.78 10.59
CA LEU A 18 -1.87 10.10 9.91
C LEU A 18 -0.90 8.92 9.93
N GLU A 19 -0.76 8.24 11.07
CA GLU A 19 0.07 7.05 11.19
C GLU A 19 -0.42 5.91 10.29
N THR A 20 -1.73 5.66 10.30
CA THR A 20 -2.34 4.61 9.46
C THR A 20 -2.15 4.93 7.98
N TRP A 21 -2.36 6.19 7.59
CA TRP A 21 -2.13 6.67 6.23
C TRP A 21 -0.67 6.49 5.81
N CYS A 22 0.30 6.89 6.64
CA CYS A 22 1.73 6.75 6.32
C CYS A 22 2.14 5.29 6.13
N LYS A 23 1.67 4.40 7.02
CA LYS A 23 1.93 2.96 6.94
C LYS A 23 1.34 2.37 5.66
N ALA A 24 0.08 2.67 5.35
CA ALA A 24 -0.59 2.23 4.13
C ALA A 24 0.11 2.75 2.86
N ALA A 25 0.46 4.03 2.83
CA ALA A 25 1.17 4.64 1.70
C ALA A 25 2.52 3.97 1.45
N ARG A 26 3.29 3.66 2.51
CA ARG A 26 4.56 2.95 2.39
C ARG A 26 4.39 1.59 1.72
N SER A 27 3.41 0.80 2.16
CA SER A 27 3.09 -0.49 1.54
C SER A 27 2.64 -0.33 0.09
N GLY A 28 1.77 0.64 -0.19
CA GLY A 28 1.38 0.98 -1.57
C GLY A 28 2.59 1.32 -2.45
N PHE A 29 3.55 2.10 -1.95
CA PHE A 29 4.76 2.39 -2.72
C PHE A 29 5.57 1.13 -3.03
N ILE A 30 5.65 0.14 -2.15
CA ILE A 30 6.32 -1.14 -2.45
C ILE A 30 5.65 -1.81 -3.65
N ILE A 31 4.32 -1.95 -3.60
CA ILE A 31 3.51 -2.54 -4.69
C ILE A 31 3.72 -1.77 -5.99
N ARG A 32 3.61 -0.44 -5.97
CA ARG A 32 3.83 0.43 -7.13
C ARG A 32 5.24 0.26 -7.72
N HIS A 33 6.26 0.10 -6.88
CA HIS A 33 7.62 -0.13 -7.36
C HIS A 33 7.75 -1.51 -8.04
N ASN A 34 7.07 -2.53 -7.53
CA ASN A 34 7.05 -3.85 -8.17
C ASN A 34 6.35 -3.77 -9.53
N ILE A 35 5.19 -3.13 -9.63
CA ILE A 35 4.47 -2.96 -10.90
C ILE A 35 5.29 -2.16 -11.92
N ALA A 36 5.84 -1.01 -11.52
CA ALA A 36 6.47 -0.08 -12.46
C ALA A 36 7.90 -0.46 -12.88
N HIS A 37 8.59 -1.27 -12.09
CA HIS A 37 9.99 -1.64 -12.33
C HIS A 37 10.22 -3.15 -12.41
N GLY A 38 9.18 -3.95 -12.19
CA GLY A 38 9.24 -5.38 -12.32
C GLY A 38 9.07 -5.82 -13.77
N VAL A 39 9.65 -6.98 -14.09
CA VAL A 39 9.32 -7.72 -15.29
C VAL A 39 7.92 -8.29 -15.10
N SER A 40 7.00 -7.94 -16.00
CA SER A 40 5.62 -8.40 -15.98
C SER A 40 5.46 -9.68 -16.78
N PHE A 41 4.78 -10.68 -16.21
CA PHE A 41 4.34 -11.86 -16.94
C PHE A 41 3.02 -12.38 -16.37
N LYS A 42 2.35 -13.22 -17.15
CA LYS A 42 1.07 -13.83 -16.80
C LYS A 42 1.24 -15.34 -16.69
N MET A 43 0.76 -15.93 -15.60
CA MET A 43 0.66 -17.37 -15.39
C MET A 43 -0.81 -17.71 -15.16
N GLU A 44 -1.43 -18.36 -16.14
CA GLU A 44 -2.88 -18.65 -16.13
C GLU A 44 -3.73 -17.39 -15.87
N THR A 45 -4.35 -17.26 -14.71
CA THR A 45 -5.15 -16.08 -14.29
C THR A 45 -4.35 -15.05 -13.50
N THR A 46 -3.15 -15.41 -13.06
CA THR A 46 -2.31 -14.61 -12.16
C THR A 46 -1.37 -13.70 -12.94
N LEU A 47 -1.38 -12.42 -12.58
CA LEU A 47 -0.41 -11.42 -13.03
C LEU A 47 0.73 -11.33 -12.03
N VAL A 48 1.95 -11.35 -12.55
CA VAL A 48 3.17 -11.28 -11.75
C VAL A 48 4.02 -10.11 -12.19
N PHE A 49 4.46 -9.31 -11.23
CA PHE A 49 5.41 -8.22 -11.44
C PHE A 49 6.66 -8.47 -10.59
N SER A 50 7.74 -8.94 -11.21
CA SER A 50 8.95 -9.35 -10.49
C SER A 50 10.07 -8.34 -10.65
N ARG A 51 10.43 -7.65 -9.58
CA ARG A 51 11.48 -6.63 -9.51
C ARG A 51 12.79 -7.24 -9.00
N ASN A 52 13.85 -7.08 -9.78
CA ASN A 52 15.17 -7.65 -9.51
C ASN A 52 15.18 -9.18 -9.29
N PRO A 53 14.54 -9.99 -10.17
CA PRO A 53 14.58 -11.44 -10.05
C PRO A 53 16.02 -11.97 -10.07
N ARG A 54 16.22 -13.11 -9.42
CA ARG A 54 17.50 -13.81 -9.27
C ARG A 54 17.37 -15.26 -9.76
N TRP A 55 16.85 -15.45 -10.97
CA TRP A 55 16.48 -16.76 -11.51
C TRP A 55 17.66 -17.70 -11.74
N HIS A 56 18.86 -17.16 -11.96
CA HIS A 56 20.07 -17.92 -12.29
C HIS A 56 21.21 -17.65 -11.30
N GLY A 57 20.87 -17.32 -10.05
CA GLY A 57 21.86 -17.06 -9.00
C GLY A 57 22.49 -15.66 -9.05
N GLU A 58 21.89 -14.71 -9.77
CA GLU A 58 22.46 -13.37 -9.89
C GLU A 58 22.44 -12.61 -8.55
N VAL A 59 23.58 -12.00 -8.20
CA VAL A 59 23.68 -11.06 -7.08
C VAL A 59 23.29 -9.67 -7.58
N ARG A 60 22.08 -9.22 -7.21
CA ARG A 60 21.57 -7.89 -7.59
C ARG A 60 21.90 -6.86 -6.50
N ARG A 61 22.31 -5.66 -6.92
CA ARG A 61 22.59 -4.52 -6.03
C ARG A 61 21.34 -4.05 -5.26
N ARG A 62 20.15 -4.24 -5.84
CA ARG A 62 18.87 -3.86 -5.23
C ARG A 62 18.13 -5.10 -4.73
N GLU A 63 17.26 -4.88 -3.74
CA GLU A 63 16.45 -5.95 -3.16
C GLU A 63 15.41 -6.49 -4.14
N PHE A 64 15.21 -7.80 -4.07
CA PHE A 64 14.09 -8.46 -4.73
C PHE A 64 12.76 -7.94 -4.19
N GLY A 65 11.75 -7.92 -5.05
CA GLY A 65 10.37 -7.76 -4.65
C GLY A 65 9.48 -8.23 -5.78
N ASP A 66 8.32 -8.74 -5.44
CA ASP A 66 7.34 -9.18 -6.41
C ASP A 66 5.93 -8.83 -5.96
N LEU A 67 5.01 -8.87 -6.91
CA LEU A 67 3.58 -8.80 -6.67
C LEU A 67 2.94 -9.90 -7.50
N TRP A 68 2.21 -10.78 -6.82
CA TRP A 68 1.36 -11.80 -7.42
C TRP A 68 -0.07 -11.39 -7.17
N CYS A 69 -0.86 -11.28 -8.22
CA CYS A 69 -2.20 -10.74 -8.09
C CYS A 69 -3.14 -11.27 -9.17
N GLU A 70 -4.39 -11.46 -8.79
CA GLU A 70 -5.50 -11.64 -9.72
C GLU A 70 -6.11 -10.28 -10.09
N PRO A 71 -6.93 -10.18 -11.14
CA PRO A 71 -7.55 -8.91 -11.53
C PRO A 71 -8.35 -8.22 -10.41
N ASN A 72 -9.07 -8.98 -9.58
CA ASN A 72 -9.78 -8.46 -8.40
C ASN A 72 -8.82 -7.86 -7.34
N THR A 73 -7.64 -8.46 -7.14
CA THR A 73 -6.60 -7.91 -6.27
C THR A 73 -6.16 -6.52 -6.74
N LEU A 74 -6.00 -6.32 -8.05
CA LEU A 74 -5.66 -5.01 -8.61
C LEU A 74 -6.75 -3.98 -8.36
N ASP A 75 -8.03 -4.37 -8.39
CA ASP A 75 -9.14 -3.49 -8.03
C ASP A 75 -9.09 -3.08 -6.55
N LEU A 76 -8.84 -4.02 -5.64
CA LEU A 76 -8.69 -3.72 -4.20
C LEU A 76 -7.50 -2.78 -3.93
N ILE A 77 -6.37 -3.00 -4.61
CA ILE A 77 -5.19 -2.12 -4.54
C ILE A 77 -5.55 -0.73 -5.08
N ARG A 78 -6.22 -0.65 -6.23
CA ARG A 78 -6.67 0.61 -6.84
C ARG A 78 -7.59 1.39 -5.92
N GLU A 79 -8.56 0.74 -5.31
CA GLU A 79 -9.48 1.37 -4.34
C GLU A 79 -8.75 1.86 -3.09
N SER A 80 -7.78 1.09 -2.60
CA SER A 80 -6.93 1.48 -1.48
C SER A 80 -6.10 2.73 -1.80
N PHE A 81 -5.50 2.82 -2.99
CA PHE A 81 -4.83 4.04 -3.44
C PHE A 81 -5.78 5.23 -3.59
N ALA A 82 -6.99 5.00 -4.09
CA ALA A 82 -8.00 6.05 -4.18
C ALA A 82 -8.37 6.59 -2.78
N THR A 83 -8.46 5.74 -1.77
CA THR A 83 -8.65 6.16 -0.37
C THR A 83 -7.50 7.05 0.10
N LEU A 84 -6.24 6.66 -0.13
CA LEU A 84 -5.07 7.47 0.24
C LEU A 84 -5.06 8.82 -0.47
N LEU A 85 -5.39 8.83 -1.77
CA LEU A 85 -5.45 10.05 -2.58
C LEU A 85 -6.55 10.99 -2.09
N ARG A 86 -7.73 10.47 -1.75
CA ARG A 86 -8.84 11.28 -1.22
C ARG A 86 -8.44 11.99 0.08
N VAL A 87 -7.73 11.33 1.00
CA VAL A 87 -7.24 11.97 2.22
C VAL A 87 -6.32 13.16 1.90
N ILE A 88 -5.34 12.99 1.00
CA ILE A 88 -4.47 14.10 0.58
C ILE A 88 -5.29 15.18 -0.14
N GLY A 89 -6.21 14.81 -1.03
CA GLY A 89 -7.08 15.74 -1.76
C GLY A 89 -7.88 16.62 -0.81
N THR A 90 -8.51 16.03 0.20
CA THR A 90 -9.28 16.77 1.22
C THR A 90 -8.40 17.71 2.04
N ILE A 91 -7.14 17.34 2.33
CA ILE A 91 -6.19 18.21 3.03
C ILE A 91 -5.73 19.37 2.12
N ALA A 92 -5.30 19.05 0.90
CA ALA A 92 -4.59 19.98 0.03
C ALA A 92 -5.51 20.89 -0.78
N GLN A 93 -6.64 20.37 -1.26
CA GLN A 93 -7.58 21.07 -2.13
C GLN A 93 -8.74 21.66 -1.34
N ASP A 94 -9.41 20.84 -0.53
CA ASP A 94 -10.59 21.29 0.23
C ASP A 94 -10.21 22.08 1.49
N ARG A 95 -8.93 22.05 1.88
CA ARG A 95 -8.37 22.74 3.07
C ARG A 95 -9.13 22.43 4.36
N LYS A 96 -9.71 21.22 4.47
CA LYS A 96 -10.43 20.84 5.68
C LYS A 96 -9.44 20.63 6.83
N PRO A 97 -9.78 21.08 8.06
CA PRO A 97 -8.99 20.78 9.24
C PRO A 97 -8.86 19.28 9.46
N LEU A 98 -7.67 18.83 9.90
CA LEU A 98 -7.41 17.41 10.17
C LEU A 98 -8.43 16.75 11.13
N PRO A 99 -8.92 17.41 12.20
CA PRO A 99 -9.94 16.83 13.07
C PRO A 99 -11.27 16.51 12.37
N GLU A 100 -11.65 17.26 11.34
CA GLU A 100 -12.88 17.00 10.58
C GLU A 100 -12.72 15.81 9.62
N ILE A 101 -11.49 15.59 9.14
CA ILE A 101 -11.14 14.47 8.27
C ILE A 101 -11.03 13.18 9.07
N ALA A 102 -10.51 13.25 10.30
CA ALA A 102 -10.28 12.12 11.20
C ALA A 102 -11.57 11.56 11.85
N ASN A 103 -12.64 11.43 11.07
CA ASN A 103 -13.89 10.82 11.49
C ASN A 103 -13.85 9.28 11.36
N ALA A 104 -14.82 8.62 11.99
CA ALA A 104 -14.89 7.15 12.05
C ALA A 104 -14.91 6.48 10.66
N SER A 105 -15.52 7.12 9.65
CA SER A 105 -15.58 6.60 8.29
C SER A 105 -14.20 6.62 7.63
N ALA A 106 -13.48 7.75 7.72
CA ALA A 106 -12.12 7.87 7.20
C ALA A 106 -11.16 6.90 7.90
N LEU A 107 -11.23 6.79 9.22
CA LEU A 107 -10.42 5.85 10.00
C LEU A 107 -10.70 4.39 9.64
N ARG A 108 -11.95 4.03 9.35
CA ARG A 108 -12.29 2.68 8.86
C ARG A 108 -11.69 2.43 7.48
N ALA A 109 -11.91 3.35 6.53
CA ALA A 109 -11.40 3.22 5.17
C ALA A 109 -9.86 3.12 5.12
N LEU A 110 -9.16 3.90 5.96
CA LEU A 110 -7.71 3.84 6.05
C LEU A 110 -7.20 2.55 6.67
N ARG A 111 -7.89 2.00 7.67
CA ARG A 111 -7.55 0.69 8.23
C ARG A 111 -7.70 -0.42 7.20
N GLU A 112 -8.76 -0.39 6.41
CA GLU A 112 -9.00 -1.34 5.32
C GLU A 112 -7.92 -1.22 4.22
N ALA A 113 -7.64 0.00 3.76
CA ALA A 113 -6.56 0.25 2.79
C ALA A 113 -5.20 -0.19 3.33
N ARG A 114 -4.92 0.04 4.62
CA ARG A 114 -3.69 -0.44 5.27
C ARG A 114 -3.61 -1.97 5.28
N SER A 115 -4.73 -2.64 5.55
CA SER A 115 -4.79 -4.11 5.56
C SER A 115 -4.47 -4.66 4.18
N ILE A 116 -5.22 -4.22 3.17
CA ILE A 116 -5.07 -4.67 1.77
C ILE A 116 -3.66 -4.39 1.26
N LEU A 117 -3.21 -3.14 1.34
CA LEU A 117 -1.88 -2.79 0.83
C LEU A 117 -0.76 -3.47 1.63
N GLY A 118 -0.96 -3.67 2.93
CA GLY A 118 -0.01 -4.37 3.78
C GLY A 118 0.18 -5.83 3.37
N GLU A 119 -0.92 -6.54 3.12
CA GLU A 119 -0.92 -7.93 2.65
C GLU A 119 -0.13 -8.08 1.35
N PHE A 120 -0.45 -7.29 0.32
CA PHE A 120 0.20 -7.40 -0.99
C PHE A 120 1.57 -6.74 -1.10
N ALA A 121 2.01 -6.00 -0.08
CA ALA A 121 3.38 -5.48 0.01
C ALA A 121 4.33 -6.45 0.71
N ASP A 122 3.80 -7.46 1.42
CA ASP A 122 4.60 -8.47 2.07
C ASP A 122 5.23 -9.40 1.04
N ARG A 123 6.55 -9.56 1.12
CA ARG A 123 7.35 -10.41 0.21
C ARG A 123 7.09 -11.89 0.43
N PHE A 124 6.43 -12.25 1.52
CA PHE A 124 6.03 -13.63 1.81
C PHE A 124 4.61 -13.96 1.35
N TYR A 125 3.85 -12.97 0.88
CA TYR A 125 2.56 -13.24 0.26
C TYR A 125 2.79 -13.85 -1.12
N ASN A 126 2.75 -15.18 -1.18
CA ASN A 126 2.72 -15.93 -2.42
C ASN A 126 1.52 -16.88 -2.40
N PRO A 127 0.43 -16.56 -3.14
CA PRO A 127 -0.77 -17.39 -3.18
C PRO A 127 -0.49 -18.79 -3.78
N SER A 128 0.64 -19.00 -4.47
CA SER A 128 1.02 -20.32 -4.98
C SER A 128 1.60 -21.26 -3.90
N PHE A 129 1.81 -20.81 -2.67
CA PHE A 129 2.27 -21.64 -1.54
C PHE A 129 1.19 -21.89 -0.47
N GLU A 130 -0.02 -21.36 -0.64
CA GLU A 130 -1.16 -21.79 0.16
C GLU A 130 -1.52 -23.22 -0.25
N LYS A 131 -1.07 -24.19 0.56
CA LYS A 131 -1.42 -25.60 0.42
C LYS A 131 -2.92 -25.75 0.75
N TYR A 132 -3.75 -25.94 -0.26
CA TYR A 132 -5.05 -26.60 -0.11
C TYR A 132 -4.84 -28.09 0.18
#